data_AF-L7X1W4-F1
#
_entry.id   AF-L7X1W4-F1
#
_cell.length_a   1.000
_cell.length_b   1.000
_cell.length_c   1.000
_cell.angle_alpha   90.00
_cell.angle_beta   90.00
_cell.angle_gamma   90.00
#
_symmetry.space_group_name_H-M   'P 1'
#
loop_
_entity.id
_entity.type
_entity.pdbx_description
1 polymer ?
#
loop_
_entity_poly.entity_id
_entity_poly.type
_entity_poly.pdbx_seq_one_letter_code
_entity_poly.pdbx_strand_id
1 'polypeptide(L)'
;MEKHDFSKGPLRMVSPGKVFRRDTDDATHSHQFHQIEGLVIDEKVTMGDLKGTLEVLMQQMFGADREIRLRPSYFPFTEPSVEVDVSCFKCGGQGCNVCKQ
;
A
#
# COMPACT_ATOMS: atom_id res chain seq x y z
N MET A 1 -21.67 -6.87 15.61
CA MET A 1 -21.02 -6.04 14.58
C MET A 1 -21.65 -4.67 14.63
N GLU A 2 -20.83 -3.64 14.84
CA GLU A 2 -21.29 -2.25 14.67
C GLU A 2 -21.54 -1.99 13.19
N LYS A 3 -22.65 -1.33 12.85
CA LYS A 3 -22.94 -0.90 11.48
C LYS A 3 -22.46 0.53 11.31
N HIS A 4 -21.68 0.79 10.26
CA HIS A 4 -21.30 2.16 9.89
C HIS A 4 -22.51 2.91 9.31
N ASP A 5 -22.73 4.14 9.76
CA ASP A 5 -23.80 5.02 9.28
C ASP A 5 -23.26 5.94 8.18
N PHE A 6 -23.44 5.54 6.92
CA PHE A 6 -22.96 6.30 5.76
C PHE A 6 -23.67 7.66 5.56
N SER A 7 -24.76 7.94 6.28
CA SER A 7 -25.36 9.28 6.29
C SER A 7 -24.48 10.31 7.01
N LYS A 8 -23.56 9.85 7.87
CA LYS A 8 -22.60 10.68 8.60
C LYS A 8 -21.26 10.84 7.87
N GLY A 9 -21.17 10.31 6.65
CA GLY A 9 -20.01 10.44 5.78
C GLY A 9 -19.23 9.13 5.57
N PRO A 10 -18.12 9.22 4.82
CA PRO A 10 -17.35 8.06 4.40
C PRO A 10 -16.66 7.34 5.55
N LEU A 11 -16.44 6.04 5.38
CA LEU A 11 -15.56 5.28 6.26
C LEU A 11 -14.11 5.47 5.78
N ARG A 12 -13.24 5.97 6.64
CA ARG A 12 -11.81 6.16 6.37
C ARG A 12 -11.01 5.69 7.59
N MET A 13 -10.15 4.70 7.42
CA MET A 13 -9.36 4.15 8.53
C MET A 13 -7.94 3.79 8.11
N VAL A 14 -7.04 3.87 9.10
CA VAL A 14 -5.66 3.38 9.02
C VAL A 14 -5.45 2.46 10.21
N SER A 15 -4.93 1.26 9.97
CA SER A 15 -4.75 0.21 10.99
C SER A 15 -3.29 -0.25 11.01
N PRO A 16 -2.43 0.38 11.83
CA PRO A 16 -1.09 -0.10 12.09
C PRO A 16 -1.11 -1.19 13.18
N GLY A 17 -0.34 -2.26 13.02
CA GLY A 17 -0.30 -3.32 14.03
C GLY A 17 0.74 -4.38 13.81
N LYS A 18 0.92 -5.23 14.83
CA LYS A 18 1.69 -6.47 14.73
C LYS A 18 0.85 -7.53 14.04
N VAL A 19 1.45 -8.22 13.10
CA VAL A 19 0.87 -9.38 12.40
C VAL A 19 1.81 -10.57 12.53
N PHE A 20 1.25 -11.77 12.37
CA PHE A 20 1.97 -13.02 12.59
C PHE A 20 1.88 -13.90 11.36
N ARG A 21 3.00 -14.49 10.98
CA ARG A 21 3.08 -15.48 9.90
C ARG A 21 3.84 -16.69 10.39
N ARG A 22 3.34 -17.88 10.06
CA ARG A 22 4.01 -19.14 10.39
C ARG A 22 5.15 -19.40 9.40
N ASP A 23 6.26 -18.69 9.58
CA ASP A 23 7.52 -18.86 8.84
C ASP A 23 8.68 -19.10 9.83
N THR A 24 9.78 -19.69 9.34
CA THR A 24 11.03 -19.79 10.10
C THR A 24 11.79 -18.48 10.01
N ASP A 25 12.29 -17.98 11.15
CA ASP A 25 13.06 -16.74 11.17
C ASP A 25 14.40 -16.87 10.41
N ASP A 26 14.68 -15.93 9.52
CA ASP A 26 15.94 -15.78 8.80
C ASP A 26 16.28 -14.30 8.56
N ALA A 27 17.30 -13.99 7.76
CA ALA A 27 17.73 -12.61 7.51
C ALA A 27 16.67 -11.71 6.84
N THR A 28 15.64 -12.29 6.24
CA THR A 28 14.58 -11.61 5.49
C THR A 28 13.16 -11.92 5.99
N HIS A 29 13.00 -12.88 6.90
CA HIS A 29 11.71 -13.32 7.41
C HIS A 29 11.69 -13.30 8.94
N SER A 30 10.60 -12.78 9.50
CA SER A 30 10.28 -12.89 10.92
C SER A 30 8.83 -13.35 11.09
N HIS A 31 8.61 -14.29 12.00
CA HIS A 31 7.28 -14.80 12.35
C HIS A 31 6.34 -13.71 12.91
N GLN A 32 6.89 -12.60 13.41
CA GLN A 32 6.14 -11.43 13.86
C GLN A 32 6.73 -10.16 13.22
N PHE A 33 5.89 -9.40 12.51
CA PHE A 33 6.29 -8.13 11.89
C PHE A 33 5.15 -7.11 11.95
N HIS A 34 5.35 -5.92 11.39
CA HIS A 34 4.37 -4.84 11.44
C HIS A 34 3.78 -4.60 10.05
N GLN A 35 2.47 -4.38 10.00
CA GLN A 35 1.75 -3.97 8.80
C GLN A 35 0.93 -2.73 9.09
N ILE A 36 0.67 -1.95 8.04
CA ILE A 36 -0.24 -0.81 8.04
C ILE A 36 -1.23 -1.05 6.91
N GLU A 37 -2.51 -1.14 7.24
CA GLU A 37 -3.60 -1.22 6.27
C GLU A 37 -4.39 0.08 6.23
N GLY A 38 -4.99 0.38 5.08
CA GLY A 38 -5.89 1.51 4.89
C GLY A 38 -7.17 1.06 4.20
N LEU A 39 -8.30 1.64 4.61
CA LEU A 39 -9.61 1.38 4.01
C LEU A 39 -10.38 2.69 3.84
N VAL A 40 -10.88 2.89 2.63
CA VAL A 40 -11.76 4.02 2.28
C VAL A 40 -13.00 3.46 1.60
N ILE A 41 -14.18 3.75 2.15
CA ILE A 41 -15.48 3.39 1.57
C ILE A 41 -16.34 4.66 1.47
N ASP A 42 -16.71 5.01 0.25
CA ASP A 42 -17.59 6.14 -0.09
C ASP A 42 -18.31 5.84 -1.42
N GLU A 43 -19.33 6.62 -1.78
CA GLU A 43 -20.21 6.36 -2.94
C GLU A 43 -19.49 6.39 -4.29
N LYS A 44 -18.41 7.16 -4.42
CA LYS A 44 -17.74 7.43 -5.71
C LYS A 44 -16.23 7.27 -5.66
N VAL A 45 -15.73 6.41 -4.76
CA VAL A 45 -14.29 6.07 -4.73
C VAL A 45 -13.93 5.30 -6.00
N THR A 46 -12.86 5.73 -6.65
CA THR A 46 -12.35 5.15 -7.88
C THR A 46 -10.93 4.61 -7.71
N MET A 47 -10.47 3.81 -8.68
CA MET A 47 -9.07 3.40 -8.75
C MET A 47 -8.11 4.61 -8.91
N GLY A 48 -8.59 5.71 -9.47
CA GLY A 48 -7.84 6.97 -9.55
C GLY A 48 -7.56 7.56 -8.17
N ASP A 49 -8.53 7.49 -7.26
CA ASP A 49 -8.36 7.94 -5.87
C ASP A 49 -7.35 7.05 -5.12
N LEU A 50 -7.39 5.73 -5.34
CA LEU A 50 -6.38 4.81 -4.80
C LEU A 50 -4.99 5.14 -5.32
N LYS A 51 -4.83 5.34 -6.63
CA LYS A 51 -3.56 5.72 -7.25
C LYS A 51 -3.02 7.01 -6.64
N GLY A 52 -3.84 8.07 -6.57
CA GLY A 52 -3.42 9.36 -6.00
C GLY A 52 -3.07 9.27 -4.52
N THR A 53 -3.81 8.48 -3.75
CA THR A 53 -3.51 8.24 -2.32
C THR A 53 -2.15 7.56 -2.16
N LEU A 54 -1.88 6.53 -2.96
CA LEU A 54 -0.59 5.82 -2.95
C LEU A 54 0.55 6.71 -3.43
N GLU A 55 0.36 7.55 -4.45
CA GLU A 55 1.36 8.52 -4.90
C GLU A 55 1.76 9.47 -3.78
N VAL A 56 0.78 10.09 -3.10
CA VAL A 56 1.04 10.98 -1.97
C VAL A 56 1.75 10.23 -0.85
N LEU A 57 1.31 9.02 -0.49
CA LEU A 57 1.94 8.22 0.56
C LEU A 57 3.42 7.95 0.25
N MET A 58 3.72 7.50 -0.97
CA MET A 58 5.10 7.19 -1.37
C MET A 58 5.97 8.45 -1.43
N GLN A 59 5.43 9.59 -1.86
CA GLN A 59 6.14 10.87 -1.85
C GLN A 59 6.45 11.36 -0.42
N GLN A 60 5.52 11.17 0.52
CA GLN A 60 5.74 11.52 1.93
C GLN A 60 6.78 10.59 2.59
N MET A 61 6.80 9.31 2.22
CA MET A 61 7.73 8.33 2.80
C MET A 61 9.14 8.40 2.20
N PHE A 62 9.26 8.62 0.89
CA PHE A 62 10.50 8.43 0.14
C PHE A 62 10.96 9.66 -0.67
N GLY A 63 10.24 10.78 -0.60
CA GLY A 63 10.62 12.07 -1.20
C GLY A 63 9.70 12.55 -2.32
N ALA A 64 9.62 13.87 -2.52
CA ALA A 64 8.63 14.49 -3.42
C ALA A 64 8.73 14.03 -4.89
N ASP A 65 9.92 13.70 -5.36
CA ASP A 65 10.16 13.29 -6.76
C ASP A 65 9.89 11.79 -7.01
N ARG A 66 9.15 11.12 -6.12
CA ARG A 66 8.80 9.71 -6.31
C ARG A 66 7.63 9.55 -7.27
N GLU A 67 7.78 8.58 -8.16
CA GLU A 67 6.72 8.10 -9.05
C GLU A 67 6.35 6.67 -8.66
N ILE A 68 5.09 6.29 -8.89
CA ILE A 68 4.63 4.92 -8.67
C ILE A 68 4.26 4.23 -9.99
N ARG A 69 4.43 2.90 -10.02
CA ARG A 69 3.94 2.04 -11.09
C ARG A 69 2.97 1.02 -10.51
N LEU A 70 1.75 1.00 -11.04
CA LEU A 70 0.74 -0.01 -10.70
C LEU A 70 0.86 -1.20 -11.64
N ARG A 71 1.18 -2.38 -11.10
CA ARG A 71 1.20 -3.64 -11.85
C ARG A 71 -0.06 -4.44 -11.51
N PRO A 72 -0.82 -4.94 -12.50
CA PRO A 72 -1.96 -5.81 -12.22
C PRO A 72 -1.54 -7.01 -11.35
N SER A 73 -2.37 -7.34 -10.37
CA SER A 73 -2.17 -8.49 -9.48
C SER A 73 -3.53 -9.07 -9.09
N TYR A 74 -3.54 -10.02 -8.15
CA TYR A 74 -4.75 -10.63 -7.62
C TYR A 74 -4.65 -10.76 -6.10
N PHE A 75 -5.64 -10.20 -5.41
CA PHE A 75 -5.89 -10.45 -3.99
C PHE A 75 -7.37 -10.81 -3.81
N PRO A 76 -7.71 -11.80 -2.97
CA PRO A 76 -9.07 -12.31 -2.85
C PRO A 76 -10.07 -11.30 -2.21
N PHE A 77 -9.59 -10.18 -1.70
CA PHE A 77 -10.37 -9.14 -1.01
C PHE A 77 -10.46 -7.81 -1.78
N THR A 78 -9.87 -7.72 -2.99
CA THR A 78 -9.95 -6.51 -3.84
C THR A 78 -10.13 -6.85 -5.31
N GLU A 79 -10.92 -6.04 -6.01
CA GLU A 79 -11.07 -6.12 -7.47
C GLU A 79 -11.39 -4.73 -8.06
N PRO A 80 -10.60 -4.18 -9.01
CA PRO A 80 -9.31 -4.71 -9.50
C PRO A 80 -8.19 -4.65 -8.43
N SER A 81 -7.13 -5.44 -8.62
CA SER A 81 -6.01 -5.57 -7.70
C SER A 81 -4.69 -5.14 -8.35
N VAL A 82 -3.81 -4.47 -7.58
CA VAL A 82 -2.50 -4.01 -8.06
C VAL A 82 -1.40 -4.18 -7.03
N GLU A 83 -0.20 -4.48 -7.51
CA GLU A 83 1.06 -4.26 -6.78
C GLU A 83 1.62 -2.88 -7.13
N VAL A 84 2.33 -2.26 -6.18
CA VAL A 84 2.85 -0.90 -6.30
C VAL A 84 4.37 -0.94 -6.25
N ASP A 85 5.02 -0.48 -7.32
CA ASP A 85 6.46 -0.21 -7.33
C ASP A 85 6.70 1.30 -7.19
N VAL A 86 7.82 1.70 -6.58
CA VAL A 86 8.21 3.10 -6.38
C VAL A 86 9.54 3.37 -7.09
N SER A 87 9.66 4.54 -7.72
CA SER A 87 10.90 4.96 -8.37
C SER A 87 12.07 4.97 -7.37
N CYS A 88 13.19 4.35 -7.75
CA CYS A 88 14.31 4.16 -6.85
C CYS A 88 14.89 5.51 -6.38
N PHE A 89 14.91 5.75 -5.06
CA PHE A 89 15.48 6.96 -4.47
C PHE A 89 16.97 7.15 -4.77
N LYS A 90 17.70 6.06 -5.09
CA LYS A 90 19.14 6.09 -5.34
C LYS A 90 19.50 6.39 -6.80
N CYS A 91 18.83 5.75 -7.76
CA CYS A 91 19.20 5.84 -9.19
C CYS A 91 18.15 6.49 -10.08
N GLY A 92 17.02 6.93 -9.52
CA GLY A 92 15.95 7.56 -10.31
C GLY A 92 15.31 6.65 -11.37
N GLY A 93 15.49 5.32 -11.26
CA GLY A 93 14.95 4.35 -12.22
C GLY A 93 15.95 3.85 -13.26
N GLN A 94 17.23 4.25 -13.23
CA GLN A 94 18.26 3.77 -14.16
C GLN A 94 18.71 2.31 -13.94
N GLY A 95 18.35 1.71 -12.79
CA GLY A 95 18.83 0.40 -12.36
C GLY A 95 20.00 0.49 -11.37
N CYS A 96 19.95 -0.33 -10.32
CA CYS A 96 21.01 -0.47 -9.30
C CYS A 96 20.71 -1.63 -8.34
N ASN A 97 21.69 -1.97 -7.49
CA ASN A 97 21.57 -3.01 -6.47
C ASN A 97 20.40 -2.84 -5.48
N VAL A 98 19.88 -1.62 -5.28
CA VAL A 98 18.77 -1.35 -4.35
C VAL A 98 17.42 -1.73 -4.98
N CYS A 99 17.19 -1.34 -6.23
CA CYS A 99 15.93 -1.64 -6.93
C CYS A 99 15.97 -2.97 -7.70
N LYS A 100 17.11 -3.67 -7.68
CA LYS A 100 17.31 -4.98 -8.32
C LYS A 100 16.93 -4.96 -9.81
N GLN A 101 17.23 -3.84 -10.47
CA GLN A 101 17.17 -3.63 -11.91
C GLN A 101 18.59 -3.39 -12.40
#